data_AF-A0A258REM9-F1
#
_entry.id   AF-A0A258REM9-F1
#
_cell.length_a   1.000
_cell.length_b   1.000
_cell.length_c   1.000
_cell.angle_alpha   90.00
_cell.angle_beta   90.00
_cell.angle_gamma   90.00
#
_symmetry.space_group_name_H-M   'P 1'
#
loop_
_entity.id
_entity.type
_entity.pdbx_description
1 polymer ?
#
loop_
_entity_poly.entity_id
_entity_poly.type
_entity_poly.pdbx_seq_one_letter_code
_entity_poly.pdbx_strand_id
1 'polypeptide(L)'
;MPSTDGSSITDLIGILAVLILVAANGFFVAAEFSLVAVRRSRVTELVAVGRLNASALERAVDNLDANLAATQLGITLSSLALGWVGEPALAHLIEPLLSGLPGSLATAGSHTIAVVIAFAIITTLHIVLGELA
;
A
#
# COMPACT_ATOMS: atom_id res chain seq x y z
N MET A 1 -26.69 -30.00 9.66
CA MET A 1 -25.64 -29.20 10.33
C MET A 1 -24.42 -29.19 9.44
N PRO A 2 -24.10 -28.08 8.75
CA PRO A 2 -22.80 -27.91 8.13
C PRO A 2 -21.88 -27.11 9.06
N SER A 3 -20.66 -27.59 9.20
CA SER A 3 -19.56 -27.04 9.99
C SER A 3 -19.19 -25.61 9.55
N THR A 4 -19.57 -24.61 10.33
CA THR A 4 -19.36 -23.16 10.08
C THR A 4 -18.08 -22.58 10.69
N ASP A 5 -17.27 -23.36 11.42
CA ASP A 5 -16.15 -22.77 12.18
C ASP A 5 -14.89 -22.54 11.35
N GLY A 6 -14.71 -23.26 10.23
CA GLY A 6 -13.52 -23.14 9.38
C GLY A 6 -13.53 -21.94 8.42
N SER A 7 -14.71 -21.51 7.97
CA SER A 7 -14.84 -20.38 7.02
C SER A 7 -14.61 -19.04 7.72
N SER A 8 -15.21 -18.82 8.90
CA SER A 8 -15.10 -17.53 9.60
C SER A 8 -13.67 -17.18 10.04
N ILE A 9 -12.86 -18.17 10.42
CA ILE A 9 -11.44 -17.95 10.75
C ILE A 9 -10.64 -17.57 9.50
N THR A 10 -10.91 -18.24 8.38
CA THR A 10 -10.23 -17.97 7.10
C THR A 10 -10.59 -16.58 6.56
N ASP A 11 -11.86 -16.19 6.67
CA ASP A 11 -12.34 -14.86 6.29
C ASP A 11 -11.72 -13.76 7.17
N LEU A 12 -11.63 -13.99 8.49
CA LEU A 12 -10.99 -13.07 9.41
C LEU A 12 -9.49 -12.90 9.12
N ILE A 13 -8.80 -14.01 8.81
CA ILE A 13 -7.39 -13.98 8.40
C ILE A 13 -7.23 -13.21 7.08
N GLY A 14 -8.14 -13.41 6.11
CA GLY A 14 -8.13 -12.68 4.84
C GLY A 14 -8.31 -11.17 5.02
N ILE A 15 -9.26 -10.74 5.85
CA ILE A 15 -9.48 -9.33 6.17
C ILE A 15 -8.27 -8.73 6.88
N LEU A 16 -7.69 -9.45 7.85
CA LEU A 16 -6.51 -9.00 8.55
C LEU A 16 -5.30 -8.87 7.60
N ALA A 17 -5.13 -9.82 6.69
CA ALA A 17 -4.09 -9.78 5.66
C ALA A 17 -4.27 -8.58 4.73
N VAL A 18 -5.48 -8.30 4.26
CA VAL A 18 -5.80 -7.11 3.46
C VAL A 18 -5.44 -5.82 4.21
N LEU A 19 -5.85 -5.69 5.48
CA LEU A 19 -5.53 -4.50 6.29
C LEU A 19 -4.02 -4.30 6.46
N ILE A 20 -3.28 -5.38 6.74
CA ILE A 20 -1.82 -5.33 6.87
C ILE A 20 -1.18 -4.93 5.53
N LEU A 21 -1.64 -5.48 4.41
CA LEU A 21 -1.10 -5.19 3.08
C LEU A 21 -1.39 -3.75 2.62
N VAL A 22 -2.56 -3.21 2.96
CA VAL A 22 -2.89 -1.80 2.72
C VAL A 22 -2.03 -0.89 3.60
N ALA A 23 -1.87 -1.22 4.88
CA ALA A 23 -1.00 -0.49 5.79
C ALA A 23 0.47 -0.52 5.33
N ALA A 24 0.94 -1.67 4.83
CA ALA A 24 2.28 -1.81 4.25
C ALA A 24 2.47 -0.92 3.02
N ASN A 25 1.51 -0.90 2.09
CA ASN A 25 1.54 0.01 0.94
C ASN A 25 1.60 1.49 1.39
N GLY A 26 0.72 1.89 2.30
CA GLY A 26 0.71 3.25 2.84
C GLY A 26 2.02 3.62 3.53
N PHE A 27 2.63 2.67 4.26
CA PHE A 27 3.94 2.86 4.87
C PHE A 27 5.03 3.11 3.83
N PHE A 28 5.11 2.30 2.77
CA PHE A 28 6.13 2.50 1.73
C PHE A 28 5.96 3.82 0.98
N VAL A 29 4.72 4.20 0.69
CA VAL A 29 4.39 5.50 0.08
C VAL A 29 4.82 6.66 0.99
N ALA A 30 4.47 6.60 2.27
CA ALA A 30 4.87 7.63 3.24
C ALA A 30 6.39 7.71 3.39
N ALA A 31 7.09 6.57 3.38
CA ALA A 31 8.55 6.51 3.44
C ALA A 31 9.21 7.12 2.20
N GLU A 32 8.72 6.79 1.00
CA GLU A 32 9.19 7.36 -0.26
C GLU A 32 9.04 8.89 -0.27
N PHE A 33 7.85 9.40 0.02
CA PHE A 33 7.61 10.85 0.06
C PHE A 33 8.41 11.55 1.17
N SER A 34 8.56 10.94 2.34
CA SER A 34 9.36 11.49 3.43
C SER A 34 10.84 11.59 3.06
N LEU A 35 11.39 10.59 2.39
CA LEU A 35 12.78 10.60 1.92
C LEU A 35 13.00 11.67 0.85
N VAL A 36 12.08 11.84 -0.08
CA VAL A 36 12.16 12.87 -1.14
C VAL A 36 12.00 14.29 -0.58
N ALA A 37 11.15 14.47 0.43
CA ALA A 37 10.90 15.78 1.04
C ALA A 37 12.05 16.27 1.95
N VAL A 38 12.85 15.35 2.49
CA VAL A 38 13.93 15.66 3.43
C VAL A 38 15.10 16.37 2.73
N ARG A 39 15.56 17.48 3.31
CA ARG A 39 16.74 18.21 2.85
C ARG A 39 18.01 17.67 3.50
N ARG A 40 19.03 17.34 2.70
CA ARG A 40 20.35 16.85 3.16
C ARG A 40 20.96 17.72 4.27
N SER A 41 20.97 19.04 4.08
CA SER A 41 21.54 19.98 5.06
C SER A 41 20.89 19.88 6.44
N ARG A 42 19.57 19.66 6.50
CA ARG A 42 18.84 19.50 7.76
C ARG A 42 19.19 18.19 8.45
N VAL A 43 19.43 17.13 7.69
CA VAL A 43 19.87 15.84 8.24
C VAL A 43 21.28 15.93 8.82
N THR A 44 22.21 16.57 8.10
CA THR A 44 23.57 16.81 8.60
C THR A 44 23.56 17.63 9.90
N GLU A 45 22.68 18.63 10.02
CA GLU A 45 22.49 19.39 11.27
C GLU A 45 21.97 18.48 12.42
N LEU A 46 21.01 17.60 12.14
CA LEU A 46 20.48 16.64 13.13
C LEU A 46 21.54 15.65 13.60
N VAL A 47 22.44 15.23 12.71
CA VAL A 47 23.61 14.39 13.05
C VAL A 47 24.58 15.16 13.95
N ALA A 48 24.86 16.43 13.61
CA ALA A 48 25.77 17.27 14.38
C ALA A 48 25.30 17.51 15.82
N VAL A 49 23.99 17.62 16.05
CA VAL A 49 23.40 17.72 17.42
C VAL A 49 23.21 16.37 18.11
N GLY A 50 23.67 15.27 17.51
CA GLY A 50 23.65 13.94 18.11
C GLY A 50 22.25 13.34 18.27
N ARG A 51 21.29 13.70 17.42
CA ARG A 51 19.93 13.15 17.53
C ARG A 51 19.89 11.64 17.24
N LEU A 52 19.05 10.94 18.00
CA LEU A 52 18.77 9.52 17.78
C LEU A 52 18.29 9.29 16.34
N ASN A 53 18.79 8.22 15.71
CA ASN A 53 18.52 7.82 14.33
C ASN A 53 18.97 8.81 13.23
N ALA A 54 19.61 9.94 13.57
CA ALA A 54 20.05 10.91 12.58
C ALA A 54 21.11 10.35 11.62
N SER A 55 22.05 9.54 12.13
CA SER A 55 23.07 8.89 11.28
C SER A 55 22.48 7.83 10.36
N ALA A 56 21.40 7.15 10.76
CA ALA A 56 20.69 6.21 9.90
C ALA A 56 19.96 6.96 8.78
N LEU A 57 19.30 8.08 9.11
CA LEU A 57 18.65 8.94 8.12
C LEU A 57 19.65 9.55 7.14
N GLU A 58 20.83 9.97 7.61
CA GLU A 58 21.91 10.49 6.75
C GLU A 58 22.32 9.45 5.70
N ARG A 59 22.57 8.21 6.11
CA ARG A 59 22.89 7.12 5.18
C ARG A 59 21.77 6.84 4.17
N ALA A 60 20.51 6.90 4.61
CA ALA A 60 19.35 6.67 3.77
C ALA A 60 19.21 7.78 2.70
N VAL A 61 19.42 9.03 3.11
CA VAL A 61 19.37 10.18 2.21
C VAL A 61 20.59 10.22 1.29
N ASP A 62 21.75 9.76 1.76
CA ASP A 62 22.96 9.67 0.93
C ASP A 62 22.81 8.67 -0.21
N ASN A 63 22.15 7.54 0.05
CA ASN A 63 21.82 6.50 -0.92
C ASN A 63 20.34 6.56 -1.33
N LEU A 64 19.85 7.77 -1.63
CA LEU A 64 18.43 8.01 -1.92
C LEU A 64 17.89 7.06 -3.00
N ASP A 65 18.62 6.91 -4.11
CA ASP A 65 18.18 6.07 -5.24
C ASP A 65 17.95 4.61 -4.86
N ALA A 66 18.84 4.04 -4.04
CA ALA A 66 18.70 2.67 -3.57
C ALA A 66 17.52 2.50 -2.60
N ASN A 67 17.28 3.50 -1.75
CA ASN A 67 16.14 3.48 -0.83
C ASN A 67 14.81 3.67 -1.57
N LEU A 68 14.76 4.54 -2.57
CA LEU A 68 13.60 4.72 -3.44
C LEU A 68 13.30 3.46 -4.26
N ALA A 69 14.32 2.80 -4.82
CA ALA A 69 14.14 1.54 -5.52
C ALA A 69 13.58 0.44 -4.58
N ALA A 70 14.04 0.40 -3.33
CA ALA A 70 13.55 -0.53 -2.33
C ALA A 70 12.08 -0.25 -1.94
N THR A 71 11.68 1.01 -1.76
CA THR A 71 10.29 1.37 -1.45
C THR A 71 9.36 1.05 -2.61
N GLN A 72 9.77 1.32 -3.85
CA GLN A 72 8.99 1.00 -5.05
C GLN A 72 8.80 -0.50 -5.25
N LEU A 73 9.84 -1.30 -4.99
CA LEU A 73 9.74 -2.76 -4.97
C LEU A 73 8.79 -3.22 -3.86
N GLY A 74 8.84 -2.60 -2.68
CA GLY A 74 7.91 -2.85 -1.57
C GLY A 74 6.45 -2.56 -1.94
N ILE A 75 6.17 -1.42 -2.58
CA ILE A 75 4.84 -1.06 -3.11
C ILE A 75 4.37 -2.10 -4.12
N THR A 76 5.23 -2.50 -5.04
CA THR A 76 4.91 -3.49 -6.08
C THR A 76 4.54 -4.84 -5.45
N LEU A 77 5.37 -5.37 -4.55
CA LEU A 77 5.12 -6.64 -3.89
C LEU A 77 3.84 -6.60 -3.03
N SER A 78 3.63 -5.50 -2.31
CA SER A 78 2.44 -5.31 -1.48
C SER A 78 1.17 -5.23 -2.33
N SER A 79 1.25 -4.56 -3.48
CA SER A 79 0.13 -4.45 -4.45
C SER A 79 -0.18 -5.79 -5.11
N LEU A 80 0.83 -6.58 -5.49
CA LEU A 80 0.64 -7.93 -6.04
C LEU A 80 0.02 -8.87 -5.00
N ALA A 81 0.52 -8.85 -3.76
CA ALA A 81 -0.04 -9.64 -2.67
C ALA A 81 -1.49 -9.23 -2.35
N LEU A 82 -1.79 -7.93 -2.36
CA LEU A 82 -3.15 -7.43 -2.17
C LEU A 82 -4.09 -7.87 -3.30
N GLY A 83 -3.60 -7.90 -4.54
CA GLY A 83 -4.33 -8.45 -5.68
C GLY A 83 -4.65 -9.93 -5.48
N TRP A 84 -3.67 -10.75 -5.07
CA TRP A 84 -3.86 -12.18 -4.83
C TRP A 84 -4.85 -12.43 -3.67
N VAL A 85 -4.71 -11.73 -2.54
CA VAL A 85 -5.62 -11.90 -1.40
C VAL A 85 -7.01 -11.32 -1.67
N GLY A 86 -7.09 -10.24 -2.47
CA GLY A 86 -8.34 -9.54 -2.80
C GLY A 86 -9.13 -10.18 -3.94
N GLU A 87 -8.49 -10.96 -4.81
CA GLU A 87 -9.12 -11.62 -5.97
C GLU A 87 -10.40 -12.39 -5.61
N PRO A 88 -10.44 -13.27 -4.58
CA PRO A 88 -11.63 -14.04 -4.27
C PRO A 88 -12.78 -13.16 -3.76
N ALA A 89 -12.46 -12.12 -2.99
CA ALA A 89 -13.47 -11.20 -2.46
C ALA A 89 -14.08 -10.34 -3.57
N LEU A 90 -13.27 -9.93 -4.55
CA LEU A 90 -13.75 -9.13 -5.67
C LEU A 90 -14.54 -9.96 -6.68
N ALA A 91 -14.08 -11.18 -7.01
CA ALA A 91 -14.76 -12.08 -7.94
C ALA A 91 -16.24 -12.28 -7.57
N HIS A 92 -16.54 -12.50 -6.28
CA HIS A 92 -17.91 -12.64 -5.78
C HIS A 92 -18.76 -11.36 -5.89
N LEU A 93 -18.15 -10.18 -5.75
CA LEU A 93 -18.86 -8.89 -5.84
C LEU A 93 -19.20 -8.53 -7.30
N ILE A 94 -18.35 -8.98 -8.23
CA ILE A 94 -18.41 -8.63 -9.64
C ILE A 94 -19.24 -9.63 -10.45
N GLU A 95 -19.22 -10.94 -10.12
CA GLU A 95 -20.05 -11.98 -10.72
C GLU A 95 -21.51 -11.58 -11.04
N PRO A 96 -22.28 -10.98 -10.11
CA PRO A 96 -23.66 -10.59 -10.37
C PRO A 96 -23.81 -9.39 -11.34
N LEU A 97 -22.78 -8.55 -11.48
CA LEU A 97 -22.77 -7.43 -12.42
C LEU A 97 -22.36 -7.86 -13.84
N LEU A 98 -21.74 -9.04 -13.98
CA LEU A 98 -21.22 -9.57 -15.24
C LEU A 98 -22.06 -10.67 -15.88
N SER A 99 -23.21 -11.00 -15.28
CA SER A 99 -24.12 -12.03 -15.80
C SER A 99 -24.65 -11.75 -17.22
N GLY A 100 -24.36 -10.58 -17.81
CA GLY A 100 -24.71 -10.20 -19.18
C GLY A 100 -23.53 -9.95 -20.15
N LEU A 101 -22.26 -10.10 -19.73
CA LEU A 101 -21.07 -9.84 -20.55
C LEU A 101 -20.20 -11.09 -20.70
N PRO A 102 -19.45 -11.27 -21.82
CA PRO A 102 -18.51 -12.39 -21.97
C PRO A 102 -17.42 -12.32 -20.89
N GLY A 103 -17.31 -13.39 -20.10
CA GLY A 103 -16.76 -13.39 -18.73
C GLY A 103 -15.27 -13.11 -18.51
N SER A 104 -14.47 -12.79 -19.53
CA SER A 104 -13.02 -12.57 -19.38
C SER A 104 -12.60 -11.11 -19.23
N LEU A 105 -13.41 -10.15 -19.69
CA LEU A 105 -13.02 -8.74 -19.78
C LEU A 105 -13.37 -7.90 -18.54
N ALA A 106 -14.29 -8.39 -17.73
CA ALA A 106 -15.01 -7.51 -16.82
C ALA A 106 -14.68 -7.76 -15.33
N THR A 107 -14.09 -8.91 -15.02
CA THR A 107 -13.45 -9.25 -13.72
C THR A 107 -12.11 -8.54 -13.53
N ALA A 108 -11.31 -8.41 -14.59
CA ALA A 108 -10.04 -7.68 -14.55
C ALA A 108 -10.23 -6.14 -14.49
N GLY A 109 -11.25 -5.63 -15.20
CA GLY A 109 -11.53 -4.19 -15.26
C GLY A 109 -12.02 -3.62 -13.93
N SER A 110 -12.92 -4.33 -13.26
CA SER A 110 -13.50 -3.91 -11.97
C SER A 110 -12.50 -3.96 -10.81
N HIS A 111 -11.54 -4.91 -10.83
CA HIS A 111 -10.43 -4.93 -9.88
C HIS A 111 -9.49 -3.75 -10.04
N THR A 112 -9.14 -3.44 -11.29
CA THR A 112 -8.32 -2.28 -11.63
C THR A 112 -9.02 -0.98 -11.21
N ILE A 113 -10.33 -0.85 -11.46
CA ILE A 113 -11.11 0.34 -11.13
C ILE A 113 -11.23 0.54 -9.61
N ALA A 114 -11.48 -0.51 -8.83
CA ALA A 114 -11.58 -0.40 -7.37
C ALA A 114 -10.26 -0.01 -6.72
N VAL A 115 -9.14 -0.57 -7.19
CA VAL A 115 -7.79 -0.22 -6.73
C VAL A 115 -7.47 1.23 -7.07
N VAL A 116 -7.79 1.67 -8.29
CA VAL A 116 -7.58 3.06 -8.72
C VAL A 116 -8.39 4.05 -7.87
N ILE A 117 -9.64 3.73 -7.53
CA ILE A 117 -10.49 4.59 -6.70
C ILE A 117 -9.98 4.65 -5.26
N ALA A 118 -9.65 3.51 -4.64
CA ALA A 118 -9.14 3.47 -3.28
C ALA A 118 -7.78 4.18 -3.18
N PHE A 119 -6.90 3.97 -4.16
CA PHE A 119 -5.61 4.65 -4.24
C PHE A 119 -5.77 6.16 -4.44
N ALA A 120 -6.70 6.60 -5.29
CA ALA A 120 -6.99 8.02 -5.48
C ALA A 120 -7.49 8.66 -4.18
N ILE A 121 -8.43 8.03 -3.46
CA ILE A 121 -8.95 8.55 -2.19
C ILE A 121 -7.84 8.66 -1.14
N ILE A 122 -7.05 7.60 -0.96
CA ILE A 122 -5.95 7.57 0.03
C ILE A 122 -4.90 8.61 -0.32
N THR A 123 -4.54 8.73 -1.61
CA THR A 123 -3.55 9.70 -2.10
C THR A 123 -4.04 11.12 -1.90
N THR A 124 -5.30 11.43 -2.22
CA THR A 124 -5.88 12.75 -1.98
C THR A 124 -5.92 13.07 -0.49
N LEU A 125 -6.31 12.12 0.37
CA LEU A 125 -6.26 12.31 1.83
C LEU A 125 -4.85 12.55 2.33
N HIS A 126 -3.85 11.80 1.83
CA HIS A 126 -2.45 11.97 2.20
C HIS A 126 -1.88 13.32 1.75
N ILE A 127 -2.18 13.74 0.53
CA ILE A 127 -1.72 15.03 -0.02
C ILE A 127 -2.40 16.17 0.72
N VAL A 128 -3.72 16.12 0.93
CA VAL A 128 -4.46 17.20 1.60
C VAL A 128 -4.08 17.30 3.08
N LEU A 129 -3.96 16.17 3.79
CA LEU A 129 -3.50 16.18 5.19
C LEU A 129 -2.01 16.53 5.28
N GLY A 130 -1.20 16.18 4.27
CA GLY A 130 0.23 16.48 4.21
C GLY A 130 0.55 17.91 3.79
N GLU A 131 -0.28 18.55 2.96
CA GLU A 131 -0.15 19.98 2.58
C GLU A 131 -0.64 20.93 3.67
N LEU A 132 -1.52 20.46 4.58
CA LEU A 132 -2.04 21.25 5.70
C LEU A 132 -1.26 21.07 7.02
N ALA A 133 -0.14 20.34 7.00
CA ALA A 133 0.73 20.05 8.15
C ALA A 133 2.01 20.89 8.18
#